data_AF-A0A0G0ME39-F1
#
_entry.id   AF-A0A0G0ME39-F1
#
_cell.length_a   1.000
_cell.length_b   1.000
_cell.length_c   1.000
_cell.angle_alpha   90.00
_cell.angle_beta   90.00
_cell.angle_gamma   90.00
#
_symmetry.space_group_name_H-M   'P 1'
#
loop_
_entity.id
_entity.type
_entity.pdbx_description
1 polymer ?
#
loop_
_entity_poly.entity_id
_entity_poly.type
_entity_poly.pdbx_seq_one_letter_code
_entity_poly.pdbx_strand_id
1 'polypeptide(L)'
;MGQYNQMENLNQQQILERRKEIEQELVDMLKETESDFTLDHVRDAIYNEEDNDDMMKAVAMFDRGGDASELSNVLELVTDAWNYFPHKVLGSISPAEKIL
;
A
#
# COMPACT_ATOMS: atom_id res chain seq x y z
N MET A 1 2.59 4.06 -33.74
CA MET A 1 1.57 4.15 -32.67
C MET A 1 1.29 2.82 -31.95
N GLY A 2 1.86 1.67 -32.36
CA GLY A 2 1.55 0.37 -31.73
C GLY A 2 2.36 -0.03 -30.48
N GLN A 3 3.50 0.62 -30.22
CA GLN A 3 4.40 0.20 -29.11
C GLN A 3 4.15 0.92 -27.78
N TYR A 4 3.60 2.14 -27.80
CA TYR A 4 3.28 2.90 -26.58
C TYR A 4 2.13 2.27 -25.78
N ASN A 5 1.03 1.92 -26.44
CA ASN A 5 -0.13 1.30 -25.78
C ASN A 5 0.17 -0.10 -25.21
N GLN A 6 1.17 -0.80 -25.74
CA GLN A 6 1.60 -2.11 -25.22
C GLN A 6 2.43 -1.97 -23.95
N MET A 7 3.35 -0.99 -23.89
CA MET A 7 4.12 -0.68 -22.67
C MET A 7 3.22 -0.16 -21.54
N GLU A 8 2.27 0.73 -21.83
CA GLU A 8 1.31 1.23 -20.83
C GLU A 8 0.48 0.09 -20.21
N ASN A 9 -0.02 -0.85 -21.03
CA ASN A 9 -0.74 -2.01 -20.52
C ASN A 9 0.13 -2.93 -19.66
N LEU A 10 1.36 -3.21 -20.09
CA LEU A 10 2.31 -4.03 -19.32
C LEU A 10 2.60 -3.41 -17.95
N ASN A 11 2.82 -2.10 -17.90
CA ASN A 11 3.10 -1.40 -16.65
C ASN A 11 1.88 -1.37 -15.71
N GLN A 12 0.68 -1.18 -16.26
CA GLN A 12 -0.56 -1.28 -15.47
C GLN A 12 -0.78 -2.70 -14.92
N GLN A 13 -0.51 -3.74 -15.72
CA GLN A 13 -0.59 -5.13 -15.25
C GLN A 13 0.40 -5.39 -14.11
N GLN A 14 1.64 -4.91 -14.22
CA GLN A 14 2.65 -5.03 -13.17
C GLN A 14 2.23 -4.33 -11.87
N ILE A 15 1.62 -3.15 -11.96
CA ILE A 15 1.07 -2.45 -10.79
C ILE A 15 -0.05 -3.28 -10.14
N LEU A 16 -0.96 -3.85 -10.93
CA LEU A 16 -2.04 -4.69 -10.41
C LEU A 16 -1.54 -5.99 -9.78
N GLU A 17 -0.50 -6.60 -10.36
CA GLU A 17 0.16 -7.76 -9.78
C GLU A 17 0.83 -7.40 -8.45
N ARG A 18 1.63 -6.33 -8.43
CA ARG A 18 2.28 -5.87 -7.21
C ARG A 18 1.27 -5.49 -6.12
N ARG A 19 0.15 -4.86 -6.49
CA ARG A 19 -0.95 -4.55 -5.56
C ARG A 19 -1.49 -5.82 -4.90
N LYS A 20 -1.67 -6.92 -5.63
CA LYS A 20 -2.14 -8.19 -5.06
C LYS A 20 -1.12 -8.81 -4.10
N GLU A 21 0.17 -8.73 -4.44
CA GLU A 21 1.25 -9.20 -3.55
C GLU A 21 1.22 -8.43 -2.23
N ILE A 22 1.17 -7.10 -2.31
CA ILE A 22 1.09 -6.22 -1.13
C ILE A 22 -0.16 -6.53 -0.30
N GLU A 23 -1.32 -6.70 -0.93
CA GLU A 23 -2.55 -7.07 -0.22
C GLU A 23 -2.42 -8.38 0.56
N GLN A 24 -1.77 -9.38 -0.04
CA GLN A 24 -1.51 -10.66 0.62
C GLN A 24 -0.53 -10.50 1.79
N GLU A 25 0.58 -9.79 1.58
CA GLU A 25 1.58 -9.50 2.61
C GLU A 25 0.98 -8.72 3.78
N LEU A 26 0.12 -7.72 3.52
CA LEU A 26 -0.60 -6.97 4.55
C LEU A 26 -1.53 -7.87 5.36
N VAL A 27 -2.30 -8.72 4.70
CA VAL A 27 -3.22 -9.66 5.38
C VAL A 27 -2.45 -10.64 6.24
N ASP A 28 -1.33 -11.17 5.76
CA ASP A 28 -0.51 -12.10 6.51
C ASP A 28 0.14 -11.40 7.72
N MET A 29 0.66 -10.19 7.54
CA MET A 29 1.21 -9.39 8.64
C MET A 29 0.15 -9.00 9.68
N LEU A 30 -1.07 -8.64 9.27
CA LEU A 30 -2.18 -8.39 10.20
C LEU A 30 -2.51 -9.65 11.02
N LYS A 31 -2.44 -10.85 10.43
CA LYS A 31 -2.66 -12.11 11.15
C LYS A 31 -1.51 -12.46 12.07
N GLU A 32 -0.27 -12.33 11.61
CA GLU A 32 0.94 -12.63 12.39
C GLU A 32 1.03 -11.75 13.63
N THR A 33 0.70 -10.46 13.47
CA THR A 33 0.63 -9.55 14.60
C THR A 33 -0.61 -9.81 15.46
N GLU A 34 -1.65 -10.49 14.96
CA GLU A 34 -3.00 -10.65 15.55
C GLU A 34 -3.86 -9.36 15.53
N SER A 35 -3.61 -8.42 14.61
CA SER A 35 -4.21 -7.07 14.58
C SER A 35 -5.73 -7.06 14.62
N ASP A 36 -6.30 -6.14 15.39
CA ASP A 36 -7.74 -5.84 15.36
C ASP A 36 -8.16 -5.15 14.05
N PHE A 37 -7.18 -4.67 13.28
CA PHE A 37 -7.40 -4.04 11.98
C PHE A 37 -7.49 -5.08 10.85
N THR A 38 -8.07 -4.65 9.74
CA THR A 38 -8.27 -5.46 8.54
C THR A 38 -7.63 -4.74 7.36
N LEU A 39 -7.44 -5.45 6.25
CA LEU A 39 -6.94 -4.85 5.02
C LEU A 39 -7.78 -3.64 4.58
N ASP A 40 -9.09 -3.66 4.80
CA ASP A 40 -9.96 -2.53 4.46
C ASP A 40 -9.69 -1.30 5.33
N HIS A 41 -9.35 -1.45 6.61
CA HIS A 41 -8.94 -0.33 7.46
C HIS A 41 -7.65 0.32 6.95
N VAL A 42 -6.68 -0.49 6.52
CA VAL A 42 -5.42 0.00 5.95
C VAL A 42 -5.65 0.73 4.63
N ARG A 43 -6.48 0.15 3.74
CA ARG A 43 -6.88 0.79 2.48
C ARG A 43 -7.61 2.10 2.72
N ASP A 44 -8.51 2.16 3.71
CA ASP A 44 -9.27 3.36 4.02
C ASP A 44 -8.37 4.47 4.57
N ALA A 45 -7.39 4.13 5.41
CA ALA A 45 -6.39 5.07 5.91
C ALA A 45 -5.53 5.66 4.80
N ILE A 46 -5.09 4.84 3.84
CA ILE A 46 -4.33 5.32 2.68
C ILE A 46 -5.23 6.12 1.73
N TYR A 47 -6.43 5.64 1.45
CA TYR A 47 -7.33 6.29 0.51
C TYR A 47 -7.76 7.68 0.99
N ASN A 48 -8.08 7.82 2.28
CA ASN A 48 -8.54 9.08 2.87
C ASN A 48 -7.42 9.90 3.53
N GLU A 49 -6.15 9.67 3.17
CA GLU A 49 -5.06 10.52 3.65
C GLU A 49 -5.33 12.00 3.32
N GLU A 50 -5.00 12.85 4.29
CA GLU A 50 -4.98 14.30 4.18
C GLU A 50 -3.54 14.82 3.99
N ASP A 51 -2.56 14.14 4.59
CA ASP A 51 -1.14 14.42 4.44
C ASP A 51 -0.23 13.18 4.65
N ASN A 52 1.08 13.38 4.47
CA ASN A 52 2.08 12.32 4.64
C ASN A 52 2.21 11.81 6.08
N ASP A 53 1.74 12.55 7.10
CA ASP A 53 1.77 12.07 8.49
C ASP A 53 0.73 10.95 8.70
N ASP A 54 -0.28 10.84 7.83
CA ASP A 54 -1.25 9.72 7.82
C ASP A 54 -0.59 8.37 7.52
N MET A 55 0.58 8.37 6.87
CA MET A 55 1.37 7.16 6.70
C MET A 55 1.75 6.54 8.04
N MET A 56 2.06 7.36 9.06
CA MET A 56 2.38 6.85 10.39
C MET A 56 1.15 6.24 11.09
N LYS A 57 -0.06 6.70 10.74
CA LYS A 57 -1.30 6.08 11.23
C LYS A 57 -1.47 4.68 10.64
N ALA A 58 -1.15 4.49 9.36
CA ALA A 58 -1.16 3.17 8.72
C ALA A 58 -0.10 2.24 9.34
N VAL A 59 1.11 2.73 9.62
CA VAL A 59 2.15 1.97 10.34
C VAL A 59 1.68 1.54 11.73
N ALA A 60 1.03 2.44 12.47
CA ALA A 60 0.53 2.17 13.81
C ALA A 60 -0.56 1.07 13.87
N MET A 61 -1.23 0.75 12.76
CA MET A 61 -2.19 -0.37 12.71
C MET A 61 -1.52 -1.75 12.84
N PHE A 62 -0.21 -1.81 12.63
CA PHE A 62 0.62 -3.01 12.75
C PHE A 62 1.54 -2.97 13.97
N ASP A 63 1.74 -1.80 14.58
CA ASP A 63 2.61 -1.64 15.75
C ASP A 63 1.90 -2.07 17.04
N ARG A 64 2.43 -3.13 17.67
CA ARG A 64 2.01 -3.64 18.98
C ARG A 64 2.94 -3.26 20.12
N GLY A 65 3.93 -2.40 19.89
CA GLY A 65 5.02 -2.18 20.84
C GLY A 65 6.00 -3.36 20.90
N GLY A 66 6.18 -4.06 19.77
CA GLY A 66 7.07 -5.19 19.58
C GLY A 66 8.53 -4.80 19.28
N ASP A 67 9.34 -5.78 18.83
CA ASP A 67 10.78 -5.60 18.63
C ASP A 67 11.09 -4.73 17.38
N ALA A 68 12.17 -3.95 17.41
CA ALA A 68 12.47 -2.94 16.37
C ALA A 68 12.66 -3.54 14.96
N SER A 69 12.94 -4.84 14.86
CA SER A 69 13.01 -5.57 13.59
C SER A 69 11.65 -5.71 12.91
N GLU A 70 10.55 -5.82 13.66
CA GLU A 70 9.21 -5.93 13.11
C GLU A 70 8.78 -4.59 12.48
N LEU A 71 9.16 -3.49 13.12
CA LEU A 71 8.89 -2.13 12.62
C LEU A 71 9.50 -1.88 11.23
N SER A 72 10.66 -2.44 10.94
CA SER A 72 11.32 -2.25 9.62
C SER A 72 10.54 -2.93 8.50
N ASN A 73 10.06 -4.16 8.73
CA ASN A 73 9.23 -4.88 7.77
C ASN A 73 7.87 -4.20 7.56
N VAL A 74 7.27 -3.70 8.65
CA VAL A 74 6.02 -2.93 8.59
C VAL A 74 6.21 -1.65 7.77
N LEU A 75 7.28 -0.90 8.00
CA LEU A 75 7.56 0.33 7.28
C LEU A 75 7.75 0.09 5.79
N GLU A 76 8.48 -0.94 5.40
CA GLU A 76 8.65 -1.33 3.99
C GLU A 76 7.30 -1.65 3.35
N LEU A 77 6.50 -2.50 4.00
CA LEU A 77 5.21 -2.92 3.48
C LEU A 77 4.19 -1.77 3.38
N VAL A 78 4.15 -0.89 4.39
CA VAL A 78 3.28 0.30 4.35
C VAL A 78 3.75 1.30 3.30
N THR A 79 5.06 1.42 3.07
CA THR A 79 5.60 2.25 1.98
C THR A 79 5.17 1.72 0.62
N ASP A 80 5.21 0.41 0.43
CA ASP A 80 4.73 -0.23 -0.79
C ASP A 80 3.22 -0.03 -0.95
N ALA A 81 2.43 -0.26 0.10
CA ALA A 81 0.99 0.02 0.07
C ALA A 81 0.71 1.48 -0.29
N TRP A 82 1.43 2.43 0.30
CA TRP A 82 1.32 3.85 0.00
C TRP A 82 1.61 4.16 -1.48
N ASN A 83 2.58 3.50 -2.10
CA ASN A 83 2.93 3.76 -3.49
C ASN A 83 2.00 3.09 -4.52
N TYR A 84 1.39 1.96 -4.18
CA TYR A 84 0.62 1.14 -5.12
C TYR A 84 -0.89 1.17 -4.90
N PHE A 85 -1.38 1.65 -3.75
CA PHE A 85 -2.82 1.80 -3.48
C PHE A 85 -3.33 3.17 -3.92
N PRO A 86 -4.62 3.26 -4.29
CA PRO A 86 -5.21 4.52 -4.75
C PRO A 86 -5.37 5.53 -3.60
N HIS A 87 -5.15 6.81 -3.90
CA HIS A 87 -5.31 7.92 -2.97
C HIS A 87 -6.44 8.83 -3.45
N LYS A 88 -7.28 9.30 -2.52
CA LYS A 88 -8.37 10.22 -2.84
C LYS A 88 -7.85 11.54 -3.38
N VAL A 89 -6.78 12.09 -2.80
CA VAL A 89 -6.19 13.38 -3.25
C VAL A 89 -5.60 13.28 -4.67
N LEU A 90 -5.23 12.08 -5.11
CA LEU A 90 -4.71 11.82 -6.45
C LEU A 90 -5.83 11.55 -7.47
N GLY A 91 -7.09 11.53 -7.07
CA GLY A 91 -8.20 11.19 -7.97
C GLY A 91 -8.46 9.69 -8.08
N SER A 92 -8.24 8.94 -7.00
CA SER A 92 -8.40 7.47 -6.92
C SER A 92 -7.41 6.67 -7.77
N ILE A 93 -6.22 7.23 -8.00
CA ILE A 93 -5.06 6.51 -8.58
C ILE A 93 -3.94 6.46 -7.54
N SER A 94 -3.01 5.52 -7.71
CA SER A 94 -1.80 5.42 -6.89
C SER A 94 -0.65 6.31 -7.39
N PRO A 95 0.34 6.63 -6.54
CA PRO A 95 1.57 7.28 -6.96
C PRO A 95 2.28 6.54 -8.11
N ALA A 96 2.34 5.21 -8.06
CA ALA A 96 2.91 4.40 -9.13
C ALA A 96 2.16 4.59 -10.46
N GLU A 97 0.83 4.65 -10.43
CA GLU A 97 0.00 4.89 -11.63
C GLU A 97 0.15 6.30 -12.18
N LYS A 98 0.48 7.29 -11.34
CA LYS A 98 0.68 8.69 -11.76
C LYS A 98 2.00 8.92 -12.51
N ILE A 99 2.98 8.04 -12.32
CA ILE A 99 4.31 8.15 -12.94
C ILE A 99 4.34 7.47 -14.33
N LEU A 100 3.37 6.60 -14.63
CA LEU A 100 3.16 5.99 -15.94
C LEU A 100 2.59 6.97 -16.96
#